data_AF-F4PF73-F1
#
_entry.id   AF-F4PF73-F1
#
_cell.length_a   1.000
_cell.length_b   1.000
_cell.length_c   1.000
_cell.angle_alpha   90.00
_cell.angle_beta   90.00
_cell.angle_gamma   90.00
#
_symmetry.space_group_name_H-M   'P 1'
#
loop_
_entity.id
_entity.type
_entity.pdbx_description
1 polymer ?
#
loop_
_entity_poly.entity_id
_entity_poly.type
_entity_poly.pdbx_seq_one_letter_code
_entity_poly.pdbx_strand_id
1 'polypeptide(L)'
;MIFHNVLLPGNIEAEKFLSSSHGGTLMKRLKLSPNDLRFKVVPEPPSYWENPYSSDPNEVLIVEGLATYNTLRECLSYKREWEFGPIPRFLVWGEGYHIETTIDYLAELTDDIQSLAIRYLGDMDYEGYNIFANVKRKKPYLNISLGHSFYSFLSSYSNYATPVWTHQRVVQDTLELLKEQCKDHPETYQVIEGLWKENKRIAQEIISLETMFQKGEG
;
A
#
# COMPACT_ATOMS: atom_id res chain seq x y z
N MET A 1 -10.66 -29.14 16.98
CA MET A 1 -9.41 -28.37 16.84
C MET A 1 -8.26 -29.36 16.91
N ILE A 2 -7.32 -29.34 15.94
CA ILE A 2 -6.32 -30.42 15.74
C ILE A 2 -5.28 -30.49 16.87
N PHE A 3 -5.10 -29.41 17.63
CA PHE A 3 -4.17 -29.35 18.75
C PHE A 3 -4.94 -29.00 20.03
N HIS A 4 -5.38 -30.01 20.77
CA HIS A 4 -5.76 -29.84 22.17
C HIS A 4 -4.61 -30.38 23.03
N ASN A 5 -3.98 -29.49 23.81
CA ASN A 5 -2.90 -29.80 24.78
C ASN A 5 -1.49 -30.02 24.21
N VAL A 6 -1.11 -29.30 23.15
CA VAL A 6 0.28 -29.28 22.66
C VAL A 6 0.91 -27.92 22.93
N LEU A 7 2.02 -27.90 23.67
CA LEU A 7 2.88 -26.71 23.79
C LEU A 7 3.61 -26.53 22.47
N LEU A 8 3.23 -25.49 21.73
CA LEU A 8 3.87 -25.17 20.45
C LEU A 8 5.13 -24.32 20.67
N PRO A 9 6.14 -24.44 19.77
CA PRO A 9 7.35 -23.64 19.87
C PRO A 9 7.03 -22.15 19.89
N GLY A 10 7.64 -21.38 20.79
CA GLY A 10 7.57 -19.93 20.80
C GLY A 10 6.20 -19.32 21.13
N ASN A 11 5.35 -19.99 21.91
CA ASN A 11 4.00 -19.53 22.29
C ASN A 11 3.08 -19.24 21.09
N ILE A 12 3.28 -19.91 19.96
CA ILE A 12 2.41 -19.76 18.79
C ILE A 12 1.03 -20.32 19.12
N GLU A 13 -0.02 -19.53 18.87
CA GLU A 13 -1.40 -19.99 18.96
C GLU A 13 -1.64 -21.18 18.03
N ALA A 14 -2.37 -22.19 18.49
CA ALA A 14 -2.58 -23.44 17.75
C ALA A 14 -3.12 -23.23 16.33
N GLU A 15 -3.95 -22.22 16.15
CA GLU A 15 -4.58 -21.86 14.86
C GLU A 15 -3.57 -21.24 13.88
N LYS A 16 -2.50 -20.62 14.39
CA LYS A 16 -1.44 -19.97 13.61
C LYS A 16 -0.21 -20.88 13.37
N PHE A 17 -0.22 -22.10 13.89
CA PHE A 17 0.94 -22.99 13.78
C PHE A 17 1.29 -23.32 12.34
N LEU A 18 0.30 -23.71 11.52
CA LEU A 18 0.55 -24.13 10.13
C LEU A 18 1.03 -22.98 9.23
N SER A 19 0.66 -21.73 9.54
CA SER A 19 1.14 -20.53 8.85
C SER A 19 2.49 -20.02 9.36
N SER A 20 3.01 -20.55 10.47
CA SER A 20 4.32 -20.19 11.00
C SER A 20 5.48 -20.84 10.22
N SER A 21 6.70 -20.33 10.41
CA SER A 21 7.93 -20.95 9.86
C SER A 21 8.12 -22.40 10.30
N HIS A 22 7.71 -22.75 11.52
CA HIS A 22 7.75 -24.11 12.06
C HIS A 22 6.74 -25.03 11.36
N GLY A 23 5.51 -24.56 11.18
CA GLY A 23 4.45 -25.26 10.45
C GLY A 23 4.82 -25.48 8.98
N GLY A 24 5.34 -24.45 8.31
CA GLY A 24 5.81 -24.55 6.92
C GLY A 24 6.95 -25.57 6.75
N THR A 25 7.87 -25.64 7.73
CA THR A 25 8.94 -26.64 7.72
C THR A 25 8.39 -28.06 7.92
N LEU A 26 7.42 -28.24 8.82
CA LEU A 26 6.76 -29.52 9.04
C LEU A 26 6.01 -30.00 7.77
N MET A 27 5.23 -29.11 7.15
CA MET A 27 4.51 -29.38 5.90
C MET A 27 5.47 -29.85 4.79
N LYS A 28 6.60 -29.15 4.61
CA LYS A 28 7.63 -29.53 3.64
C LYS A 28 8.24 -30.91 3.94
N ARG A 29 8.55 -31.20 5.20
CA ARG A 29 9.11 -32.51 5.61
C ARG A 29 8.14 -33.66 5.37
N LEU A 30 6.86 -33.43 5.66
CA LEU A 30 5.81 -34.43 5.48
C LEU A 30 5.29 -34.50 4.03
N LYS A 31 5.79 -33.63 3.14
CA LYS A 31 5.33 -33.49 1.74
C LYS A 31 3.81 -33.27 1.66
N LEU A 32 3.26 -32.55 2.62
CA LEU A 32 1.84 -32.20 2.67
C LEU A 32 1.62 -30.83 2.04
N SER A 33 0.48 -30.68 1.38
CA SER A 33 -0.06 -29.44 0.86
C SER A 33 -1.32 -29.03 1.63
N PRO A 34 -1.76 -27.76 1.55
CA PRO A 34 -3.03 -27.33 2.13
C PRO A 34 -4.23 -28.18 1.65
N ASN A 35 -4.20 -28.67 0.41
CA ASN A 35 -5.23 -29.55 -0.15
C ASN A 35 -5.31 -30.90 0.57
N ASP A 36 -4.17 -31.48 0.96
CA ASP A 36 -4.12 -32.76 1.67
C ASP A 36 -4.76 -32.66 3.07
N LEU A 37 -4.61 -31.49 3.69
CA LEU A 37 -5.14 -31.18 5.02
C LEU A 37 -6.50 -30.45 4.98
N ARG A 38 -7.04 -30.17 3.80
CA ARG A 38 -8.32 -29.49 3.56
C ARG A 38 -8.49 -28.20 4.38
N PHE A 39 -7.43 -27.41 4.51
CA PHE A 39 -7.51 -26.08 5.12
C PHE A 39 -7.14 -25.00 4.09
N LYS A 40 -7.71 -23.81 4.26
CA LYS A 40 -7.32 -22.60 3.54
C LYS A 40 -6.64 -21.64 4.52
N VAL A 41 -5.59 -20.96 4.06
CA VAL A 41 -5.08 -19.79 4.77
C VAL A 41 -6.06 -18.67 4.52
N VAL A 42 -6.69 -18.17 5.57
CA VAL A 42 -7.53 -16.97 5.48
C VAL A 42 -6.62 -15.79 5.82
N PRO A 43 -6.39 -14.84 4.88
CA PRO A 43 -5.69 -13.61 5.20
C PRO A 43 -6.44 -12.87 6.30
N GLU A 44 -5.73 -12.28 7.27
CA GLU A 44 -6.39 -11.33 8.16
C GLU A 44 -6.88 -10.14 7.33
N PRO A 45 -8.12 -9.67 7.57
CA PRO A 45 -8.66 -8.54 6.82
C PRO A 45 -7.78 -7.31 7.07
N PRO A 46 -7.38 -6.57 6.02
CA PRO A 46 -6.67 -5.32 6.17
C PRO A 46 -7.56 -4.32 6.90
N SER A 47 -6.93 -3.35 7.58
CA SER A 47 -7.68 -2.21 8.10
C SER A 47 -8.12 -1.33 6.92
N TYR A 48 -9.42 -1.19 6.72
CA TYR A 48 -9.99 -0.32 5.71
C TYR A 48 -11.16 0.48 6.26
N TRP A 49 -11.47 1.58 5.58
CA TRP A 49 -12.64 2.39 5.79
C TRP A 49 -13.44 2.47 4.49
N GLU A 50 -14.70 2.05 4.55
CA GLU A 50 -15.65 2.20 3.46
C GLU A 50 -16.26 3.60 3.52
N ASN A 51 -16.05 4.37 2.45
CA ASN A 51 -16.57 5.71 2.30
C ASN A 51 -18.04 5.67 1.85
N PRO A 52 -18.99 6.16 2.67
CA PRO A 52 -20.40 6.20 2.29
C PRO A 52 -20.72 7.31 1.27
N TYR A 53 -19.77 8.22 0.99
CA TYR A 53 -19.97 9.38 0.12
C TYR A 53 -19.35 9.21 -1.27
N SER A 54 -18.64 8.11 -1.53
CA SER A 54 -18.13 7.86 -2.88
C SER A 54 -19.26 7.44 -3.81
N SER A 55 -19.30 8.07 -4.99
CA SER A 55 -20.24 7.71 -6.07
C SER A 55 -19.75 6.54 -6.94
N ASP A 56 -18.44 6.25 -6.92
CA ASP A 56 -17.83 5.20 -7.73
C ASP A 56 -17.47 4.01 -6.83
N PRO A 57 -18.13 2.84 -6.98
CA PRO A 57 -17.86 1.69 -6.13
C PRO A 57 -16.49 1.03 -6.37
N ASN A 58 -15.80 1.36 -7.46
CA ASN A 58 -14.56 0.70 -7.87
C ASN A 58 -13.30 1.46 -7.44
N GLU A 59 -13.43 2.67 -6.90
CA GLU A 59 -12.31 3.51 -6.52
C GLU A 59 -11.69 3.07 -5.18
N VAL A 60 -10.44 2.62 -5.21
CA VAL A 60 -9.70 2.17 -4.03
C VAL A 60 -8.45 3.02 -3.85
N LEU A 61 -8.25 3.55 -2.65
CA LEU A 61 -7.04 4.28 -2.29
C LEU A 61 -6.28 3.51 -1.21
N ILE A 62 -5.09 3.01 -1.55
CA ILE A 62 -4.20 2.33 -0.62
C ILE A 62 -3.15 3.32 -0.12
N VAL A 63 -3.04 3.46 1.20
CA VAL A 63 -2.12 4.39 1.87
C VAL A 63 -1.16 3.59 2.74
N GLU A 64 0.14 3.76 2.53
CA GLU A 64 1.18 3.04 3.27
C GLU A 64 1.24 3.47 4.76
N GLY A 65 1.34 4.77 5.01
CA GLY A 65 1.51 5.34 6.35
C GLY A 65 0.19 5.48 7.13
N LEU A 66 0.19 5.04 8.39
CA LEU A 66 -0.98 5.11 9.28
C LEU A 66 -1.41 6.55 9.60
N ALA A 67 -0.44 7.45 9.82
CA ALA A 67 -0.72 8.86 10.09
C ALA A 67 -1.46 9.51 8.92
N THR A 68 -0.92 9.38 7.70
CA THR A 68 -1.54 9.87 6.46
C THR A 68 -2.89 9.21 6.21
N TYR A 69 -3.03 7.90 6.43
CA TYR A 69 -4.31 7.20 6.36
C TYR A 69 -5.37 7.85 7.25
N ASN A 70 -5.04 8.14 8.51
CA ASN A 70 -5.96 8.78 9.45
C ASN A 70 -6.32 10.20 9.02
N THR A 71 -5.35 11.00 8.56
CA THR A 71 -5.60 12.35 8.04
C THR A 71 -6.55 12.32 6.84
N LEU A 72 -6.31 11.45 5.85
CA LEU A 72 -7.17 11.35 4.67
C LEU A 72 -8.57 10.85 5.03
N ARG A 73 -8.68 9.87 5.92
CA ARG A 73 -9.95 9.39 6.45
C ARG A 73 -10.73 10.52 7.12
N GLU A 74 -10.06 11.33 7.92
CA GLU A 74 -10.65 12.48 8.60
C GLU A 74 -11.17 13.53 7.60
N CYS A 75 -10.34 13.88 6.60
CA CYS A 75 -10.75 14.78 5.51
C CYS A 75 -12.01 14.30 4.80
N LEU A 76 -12.06 13.02 4.43
CA LEU A 76 -13.22 12.42 3.77
C LEU A 76 -14.45 12.36 4.68
N SER A 77 -14.26 12.01 5.95
CA SER A 77 -15.36 11.89 6.94
C SER A 77 -16.02 13.24 7.22
N TYR A 78 -15.24 14.31 7.27
CA TYR A 78 -15.74 15.67 7.46
C TYR A 78 -16.07 16.41 6.15
N LYS A 79 -16.06 15.72 5.01
CA LYS A 79 -16.37 16.28 3.68
C LYS A 79 -15.56 17.55 3.38
N ARG A 80 -14.28 17.51 3.75
CA ARG A 80 -13.32 18.57 3.42
C ARG A 80 -13.02 18.53 1.92
N GLU A 81 -12.38 19.58 1.45
CA GLU A 81 -11.89 19.63 0.07
C GLU A 81 -10.93 18.46 -0.20
N TRP A 82 -11.07 17.87 -1.39
CA TRP A 82 -10.36 16.65 -1.78
C TRP A 82 -9.65 16.87 -3.11
N GLU A 83 -8.32 16.96 -3.05
CA GLU A 83 -7.47 17.25 -4.21
C GLU A 83 -6.72 16.01 -4.74
N PHE A 84 -6.87 14.85 -4.09
CA PHE A 84 -6.08 13.65 -4.37
C PHE A 84 -6.74 12.71 -5.41
N GLY A 85 -7.45 13.30 -6.38
CA GLY A 85 -8.13 12.60 -7.47
C GLY A 85 -9.58 12.22 -7.14
N PRO A 86 -10.17 11.18 -7.77
CA PRO A 86 -11.51 10.68 -7.44
C PRO A 86 -11.70 10.35 -5.94
N ILE A 87 -12.91 10.49 -5.42
CA ILE A 87 -13.20 10.13 -4.02
C ILE A 87 -13.24 8.60 -3.88
N PRO A 88 -12.37 7.97 -3.08
CA PRO A 88 -12.33 6.51 -2.99
C PRO A 88 -13.56 5.95 -2.27
N ARG A 89 -14.07 4.82 -2.75
CA ARG A 89 -15.02 3.95 -2.05
C ARG A 89 -14.37 3.25 -0.88
N PHE A 90 -13.15 2.76 -1.07
CA PHE A 90 -12.39 2.09 -0.05
C PHE A 90 -11.07 2.82 0.18
N LEU A 91 -10.87 3.29 1.41
CA LEU A 91 -9.59 3.78 1.88
C LEU A 91 -8.94 2.64 2.68
N VAL A 92 -7.77 2.19 2.28
CA VAL A 92 -7.14 0.98 2.82
C VAL A 92 -5.76 1.32 3.35
N TRP A 93 -5.47 0.86 4.57
CA TRP A 93 -4.13 0.98 5.14
C TRP A 93 -3.27 -0.20 4.68
N GLY A 94 -2.15 0.09 4.01
CA GLY A 94 -1.28 -0.89 3.37
C GLY A 94 -0.17 -1.46 4.25
N GLU A 95 0.20 -0.79 5.34
CA GLU A 95 1.27 -1.18 6.28
C GLU A 95 2.55 -1.71 5.58
N GLY A 96 3.14 -0.89 4.70
CA GLY A 96 4.35 -1.25 3.97
C GLY A 96 4.16 -2.49 3.06
N TYR A 97 4.92 -3.55 3.32
CA TYR A 97 4.91 -4.79 2.52
C TYR A 97 3.64 -5.64 2.67
N HIS A 98 2.76 -5.32 3.63
CA HIS A 98 1.48 -6.02 3.80
C HIS A 98 0.46 -5.72 2.70
N ILE A 99 0.75 -4.77 1.81
CA ILE A 99 -0.10 -4.44 0.66
C ILE A 99 -0.43 -5.66 -0.22
N GLU A 100 0.45 -6.65 -0.33
CA GLU A 100 0.17 -7.84 -1.14
C GLU A 100 -1.02 -8.62 -0.59
N THR A 101 -1.04 -8.82 0.73
CA THR A 101 -2.13 -9.45 1.48
C THR A 101 -3.40 -8.62 1.40
N THR A 102 -3.27 -7.30 1.53
CA THR A 102 -4.38 -6.35 1.37
C THR A 102 -5.06 -6.50 0.01
N ILE A 103 -4.28 -6.61 -1.06
CA ILE A 103 -4.80 -6.78 -2.42
C ILE A 103 -5.46 -8.14 -2.60
N ASP A 104 -4.93 -9.21 -1.99
CA ASP A 104 -5.60 -10.51 -2.01
C ASP A 104 -6.96 -10.46 -1.32
N TYR A 105 -7.09 -9.67 -0.25
CA TYR A 105 -8.38 -9.44 0.40
C TYR A 105 -9.34 -8.59 -0.45
N LEU A 106 -8.85 -7.62 -1.24
CA LEU A 106 -9.71 -6.86 -2.16
C LEU A 106 -10.44 -7.78 -3.15
N ALA A 107 -9.85 -8.93 -3.53
CA ALA A 107 -10.50 -9.93 -4.37
C ALA A 107 -11.71 -10.59 -3.69
N GLU A 108 -11.83 -10.52 -2.36
CA GLU A 108 -12.99 -11.01 -1.62
C GLU A 108 -14.11 -9.95 -1.53
N LEU A 109 -13.80 -8.67 -1.75
CA LEU A 109 -14.77 -7.57 -1.66
C LEU A 109 -15.50 -7.28 -2.99
N THR A 110 -15.02 -7.81 -4.10
CA THR A 110 -15.61 -7.63 -5.43
C THR A 110 -15.57 -8.93 -6.23
N ASP A 111 -16.59 -9.15 -7.05
CA ASP A 111 -16.63 -10.27 -7.99
C ASP A 111 -15.64 -10.09 -9.16
N ASP A 112 -15.21 -8.85 -9.42
CA ASP A 112 -14.22 -8.50 -10.44
C ASP A 112 -13.16 -7.55 -9.86
N ILE A 113 -11.98 -8.09 -9.53
CA ILE A 113 -10.87 -7.27 -9.02
C ILE A 113 -10.24 -6.39 -10.12
N GLN A 114 -10.40 -6.74 -11.40
CA GLN A 114 -9.82 -5.97 -12.50
C GLN A 114 -10.60 -4.69 -12.78
N SER A 115 -11.87 -4.63 -12.35
CA SER A 115 -12.68 -3.41 -12.43
C SER A 115 -12.27 -2.35 -11.42
N LEU A 116 -11.54 -2.71 -10.36
CA LEU A 116 -11.11 -1.77 -9.34
C LEU A 116 -10.04 -0.81 -9.89
N ALA A 117 -10.26 0.49 -9.70
CA ALA A 117 -9.26 1.51 -9.93
C ALA A 117 -8.48 1.73 -8.63
N ILE A 118 -7.30 1.13 -8.52
CA ILE A 118 -6.49 1.14 -7.31
C ILE A 118 -5.41 2.22 -7.41
N ARG A 119 -5.47 3.24 -6.55
CA ARG A 119 -4.41 4.24 -6.42
C ARG A 119 -3.54 3.94 -5.20
N TYR A 120 -2.24 3.88 -5.41
CA TYR A 120 -1.25 3.65 -4.37
C TYR A 120 -0.57 4.95 -3.94
N LEU A 121 -0.55 5.18 -2.62
CA LEU A 121 0.16 6.26 -1.96
C LEU A 121 1.23 5.66 -1.04
N GLY A 122 2.51 5.87 -1.35
CA GLY A 122 3.66 5.58 -0.49
C GLY A 122 4.52 6.82 -0.22
N ASP A 123 5.58 6.67 0.57
CA ASP A 123 6.63 7.69 0.71
C ASP A 123 7.27 7.96 -0.68
N MET A 124 7.75 9.19 -0.93
CA MET A 124 8.57 9.47 -2.12
C MET A 124 10.01 9.04 -1.84
N ASP A 125 10.23 7.74 -1.76
CA ASP A 125 11.55 7.13 -1.59
C ASP A 125 11.65 5.77 -2.29
N TYR A 126 12.82 5.12 -2.21
CA TYR A 126 13.02 3.86 -2.90
C TYR A 126 12.12 2.75 -2.39
N GLU A 127 11.85 2.68 -1.08
CA GLU A 127 11.05 1.60 -0.49
C GLU A 127 9.58 1.73 -0.86
N GLY A 128 9.01 2.94 -0.73
CA GLY A 128 7.64 3.22 -1.14
C GLY A 128 7.40 2.86 -2.61
N TYR A 129 8.33 3.24 -3.51
CA TYR A 129 8.23 2.88 -4.92
C TYR A 129 8.51 1.41 -5.21
N ASN A 130 9.39 0.76 -4.45
CA ASN A 130 9.63 -0.67 -4.60
C ASN A 130 8.41 -1.51 -4.20
N ILE A 131 7.67 -1.09 -3.17
CA ILE A 131 6.41 -1.72 -2.78
C ILE A 131 5.42 -1.67 -3.95
N PHE A 132 5.19 -0.47 -4.51
CA PHE A 132 4.35 -0.30 -5.70
C PHE A 132 4.81 -1.15 -6.89
N ALA A 133 6.10 -1.09 -7.22
CA ALA A 133 6.66 -1.82 -8.35
C ALA A 133 6.56 -3.34 -8.18
N ASN A 134 6.75 -3.85 -6.95
CA ASN A 134 6.58 -5.27 -6.64
C ASN A 134 5.15 -5.73 -6.86
N VAL A 135 4.16 -4.98 -6.39
CA VAL A 135 2.75 -5.28 -6.62
C VAL A 135 2.43 -5.29 -8.11
N LYS A 136 2.80 -4.23 -8.84
CA LYS A 136 2.54 -4.09 -10.29
C LYS A 136 3.15 -5.25 -11.08
N ARG A 137 4.38 -5.68 -10.74
CA ARG A 137 5.07 -6.81 -11.39
C ARG A 137 4.45 -8.16 -11.06
N LYS A 138 4.08 -8.40 -9.80
CA LYS A 138 3.49 -9.68 -9.35
C LYS A 138 2.05 -9.85 -9.82
N LYS A 139 1.30 -8.75 -9.93
CA LYS A 139 -0.13 -8.73 -10.25
C LYS A 139 -0.41 -7.76 -11.41
N PRO A 140 0.13 -8.01 -12.62
CA PRO A 140 0.03 -7.08 -13.76
C PRO A 140 -1.39 -6.91 -14.30
N TYR A 141 -2.29 -7.84 -13.97
CA TYR A 141 -3.72 -7.78 -14.31
C TYR A 141 -4.49 -6.74 -13.50
N LEU A 142 -3.91 -6.19 -12.42
CA LEU A 142 -4.55 -5.16 -11.61
C LEU A 142 -4.42 -3.78 -12.24
N ASN A 143 -5.52 -3.04 -12.25
CA ASN A 143 -5.52 -1.63 -12.56
C ASN A 143 -5.05 -0.80 -11.34
N ILE A 144 -3.77 -0.99 -10.99
CA ILE A 144 -3.08 -0.22 -9.95
C ILE A 144 -2.18 0.86 -10.55
N SER A 145 -2.29 2.10 -10.07
CA SER A 145 -1.45 3.23 -10.48
C SER A 145 -0.95 4.02 -9.27
N LEU A 146 0.03 4.88 -9.49
CA LEU A 146 0.40 5.89 -8.49
C LEU A 146 -0.74 6.91 -8.34
N GLY A 147 -0.99 7.39 -7.12
CA GLY A 147 -1.88 8.53 -6.91
C GLY A 147 -1.22 9.83 -7.35
N HIS A 148 -1.28 10.18 -8.64
CA HIS A 148 -0.53 11.31 -9.19
C HIS A 148 -0.74 12.62 -8.44
N SER A 149 -1.99 13.03 -8.19
CA SER A 149 -2.27 14.28 -7.46
C SER A 149 -1.65 14.32 -6.06
N PHE A 150 -1.54 13.17 -5.39
CA PHE A 150 -0.86 13.06 -4.10
C PHE A 150 0.65 13.26 -4.25
N TYR A 151 1.29 12.63 -5.24
CA TYR A 151 2.72 12.82 -5.48
C TYR A 151 3.05 14.23 -5.99
N SER A 152 2.17 14.84 -6.79
CA SER A 152 2.30 16.25 -7.18
C SER A 152 2.17 17.17 -5.98
N PHE A 153 1.28 16.87 -5.03
CA PHE A 153 1.19 17.60 -3.77
C PHE A 153 2.50 17.47 -2.97
N LEU A 154 3.00 16.26 -2.73
CA LEU A 154 4.27 16.05 -2.02
C LEU A 154 5.46 16.73 -2.73
N SER A 155 5.46 16.73 -4.05
CA SER A 155 6.49 17.41 -4.87
C SER A 155 6.55 18.92 -4.59
N SER A 156 5.42 19.57 -4.27
CA SER A 156 5.41 20.98 -3.86
C SER A 156 6.09 21.24 -2.50
N TYR A 157 6.38 20.19 -1.74
CA TYR A 157 7.12 20.22 -0.48
C TYR A 157 8.56 19.68 -0.63
N SER A 158 9.15 19.74 -1.82
CA SER A 158 10.53 19.26 -2.07
C SER A 158 11.59 19.86 -1.15
N ASN A 159 11.37 21.06 -0.61
CA ASN A 159 12.26 21.70 0.37
C ASN A 159 12.30 20.97 1.72
N TYR A 160 11.33 20.10 2.01
CA TYR A 160 11.29 19.26 3.21
C TYR A 160 11.91 17.87 2.97
N ALA A 161 12.56 17.66 1.82
CA ALA A 161 13.23 16.40 1.53
C ALA A 161 14.36 16.14 2.53
N THR A 162 14.40 14.92 3.06
CA THR A 162 15.40 14.47 4.04
C THR A 162 16.26 13.35 3.44
N PRO A 163 17.51 13.15 3.89
CA PRO A 163 18.31 12.01 3.42
C PRO A 163 17.69 10.67 3.79
N VAL A 164 17.86 9.67 2.92
CA VAL A 164 17.58 8.27 3.24
C VAL A 164 18.79 7.68 3.97
N TRP A 165 18.61 7.30 5.24
CA TRP A 165 19.70 6.84 6.10
C TRP A 165 19.91 5.32 6.08
N THR A 166 18.92 4.55 5.62
CA THR A 166 18.97 3.09 5.53
C THR A 166 19.53 2.65 4.18
N HIS A 167 20.28 1.54 4.17
CA HIS A 167 20.70 0.90 2.92
C HIS A 167 19.48 0.29 2.23
N GLN A 168 18.89 1.04 1.30
CA GLN A 168 17.73 0.59 0.54
C GLN A 168 18.19 -0.19 -0.71
N ARG A 169 17.46 -1.25 -1.07
CA ARG A 169 17.72 -2.01 -2.28
C ARG A 169 17.21 -1.23 -3.49
N VAL A 170 18.13 -0.62 -4.23
CA VAL A 170 17.81 0.03 -5.51
C VAL A 170 17.57 -1.05 -6.56
N VAL A 171 16.37 -1.09 -7.14
CA VAL A 171 16.06 -1.93 -8.30
C VAL A 171 15.97 -1.00 -9.50
N GLN A 172 16.91 -1.15 -10.44
CA GLN A 172 17.08 -0.23 -11.57
C GLN A 172 15.78 -0.04 -12.37
N ASP A 173 15.06 -1.15 -12.63
CA ASP A 173 13.82 -1.18 -13.39
C ASP A 173 12.65 -0.44 -12.70
N THR A 174 12.75 -0.18 -11.39
CA THR A 174 11.72 0.59 -10.67
C THR A 174 11.64 2.01 -11.21
N LEU A 175 12.77 2.68 -11.49
CA LEU A 175 12.75 4.05 -11.99
C LEU A 175 12.14 4.15 -13.40
N GLU A 176 12.39 3.16 -14.25
CA GLU A 176 11.78 3.09 -15.59
C GLU A 176 10.26 2.92 -15.51
N LEU A 177 9.78 2.06 -14.61
CA LEU A 177 8.35 1.93 -14.33
C LEU A 177 7.74 3.25 -13.83
N LEU A 178 8.41 3.95 -12.90
CA LEU A 178 7.94 5.24 -12.40
C LEU A 178 7.85 6.29 -13.51
N LYS A 179 8.83 6.30 -14.43
CA LYS A 179 8.82 7.19 -15.60
C LYS A 179 7.59 6.94 -16.48
N GLU A 180 7.25 5.67 -16.73
CA GLU A 180 6.04 5.32 -17.48
C GLU A 180 4.77 5.73 -16.74
N GLN A 181 4.69 5.48 -15.43
CA GLN A 181 3.54 5.89 -14.61
C GLN A 181 3.34 7.40 -14.63
N CYS A 182 4.41 8.17 -14.58
CA CYS A 182 4.37 9.63 -14.56
C CYS A 182 4.47 10.28 -15.96
N LYS A 183 4.21 9.55 -17.04
CA LYS A 183 4.34 10.07 -18.42
C LYS A 183 3.55 11.36 -18.67
N ASP A 184 2.37 11.48 -18.04
CA ASP A 184 1.47 12.62 -18.15
C ASP A 184 1.71 13.67 -17.05
N HIS A 185 2.68 13.42 -16.16
CA HIS A 185 3.08 14.27 -15.02
C HIS A 185 4.61 14.41 -14.94
N PRO A 186 5.25 14.95 -15.99
CA PRO A 186 6.71 15.00 -16.09
C PRO A 186 7.37 15.83 -14.98
N GLU A 187 6.71 16.86 -14.46
CA GLU A 187 7.18 17.67 -13.33
C GLU A 187 7.28 16.84 -12.04
N THR A 188 6.30 15.99 -11.80
CA THR A 188 6.30 15.07 -10.65
C THR A 188 7.44 14.06 -10.80
N TYR A 189 7.63 13.50 -12.00
CA TYR A 189 8.75 12.58 -12.28
C TYR A 189 10.12 13.23 -12.09
N GLN A 190 10.30 14.50 -12.47
CA GLN A 190 11.57 15.21 -12.28
C GLN A 190 11.95 15.30 -10.80
N VAL A 191 10.98 15.55 -9.92
CA VAL A 191 11.22 15.54 -8.47
C VAL A 191 11.58 14.14 -7.99
N ILE A 192 10.84 13.11 -8.42
CA ILE A 192 11.13 11.71 -8.09
C ILE A 192 12.56 11.32 -8.50
N GLU A 193 12.94 11.63 -9.74
CA GLU A 193 14.26 11.31 -10.28
C GLU A 193 15.37 12.07 -9.54
N GLY A 194 15.13 13.33 -9.16
CA GLY A 194 16.05 14.12 -8.34
C GLY A 194 16.25 13.51 -6.96
N LEU A 195 15.16 13.19 -6.25
CA LEU A 195 15.21 12.54 -4.94
C LEU A 195 15.95 11.19 -5.00
N TRP A 196 15.69 10.41 -6.05
CA TRP A 196 16.37 9.15 -6.32
C TRP A 196 17.89 9.40 -6.44
N LYS A 197 18.33 10.25 -7.38
CA LYS A 197 19.76 10.54 -7.60
C LYS A 197 20.48 11.09 -6.36
N GLU A 198 19.79 11.88 -5.55
CA GLU A 198 20.34 12.52 -4.34
C GLU A 198 20.21 11.66 -3.07
N ASN A 199 19.61 10.47 -3.16
CA ASN A 199 19.30 9.61 -2.01
C ASN A 199 18.51 10.34 -0.92
N LYS A 200 17.44 11.03 -1.33
CA LYS A 200 16.53 11.77 -0.46
C LYS A 200 15.12 11.18 -0.51
N ARG A 201 14.33 11.50 0.51
CA ARG A 201 12.92 11.13 0.65
C ARG A 201 12.05 12.32 1.00
N ILE A 202 10.80 12.27 0.56
CA ILE A 202 9.72 13.11 1.08
C ILE A 202 8.71 12.17 1.75
N ALA A 203 8.50 12.34 3.05
CA ALA A 203 7.60 11.50 3.83
C ALA A 203 6.14 11.85 3.57
N GLN A 204 5.25 10.85 3.57
CA GLN A 204 3.80 11.06 3.45
C GLN A 204 3.22 11.88 4.60
N GLU A 205 3.86 11.84 5.78
CA GLU A 205 3.44 12.56 6.99
C GLU A 205 3.47 14.08 6.84
N ILE A 206 4.09 14.60 5.78
CA ILE A 206 3.91 16.01 5.39
C ILE A 206 2.42 16.32 5.20
N ILE A 207 1.64 15.37 4.69
CA ILE A 207 0.20 15.51 4.56
C ILE A 207 -0.44 15.40 5.94
N SER A 208 -0.74 16.58 6.45
CA SER A 208 -1.55 16.84 7.63
C SER A 208 -2.73 17.72 7.23
N LEU A 209 -3.73 17.82 8.11
CA LEU A 209 -4.84 18.77 7.93
C LEU A 209 -4.31 20.19 7.65
N GLU A 210 -3.31 20.64 8.39
CA GLU A 210 -2.71 21.96 8.23
C GLU A 210 -2.17 22.18 6.81
N THR A 211 -1.32 21.27 6.32
CA THR A 211 -0.74 21.40 4.97
C THR A 211 -1.79 21.32 3.86
N MET A 212 -2.86 20.54 4.06
CA MET A 212 -3.96 20.48 3.10
C MET A 212 -4.73 21.80 3.04
N PHE A 213 -4.89 22.51 4.17
CA PHE A 213 -5.61 23.78 4.21
C PHE A 213 -4.76 25.01 3.86
N GLN A 214 -3.44 24.96 4.01
CA GLN A 214 -2.55 26.05 3.60
C GLN A 214 -2.59 26.31 2.09
N LYS A 215 -2.93 25.32 1.25
CA LYS A 215 -3.18 25.53 -0.18
C LYS A 215 -4.53 26.19 -0.49
N GLY A 216 -5.45 26.26 0.47
CA GLY A 216 -6.73 26.96 0.35
C GLY A 216 -6.66 28.48 0.58
N GLU A 217 -5.48 29.03 0.90
CA GLU A 217 -5.23 30.47 1.04
C GLU A 217 -4.32 31.04 -0.09
N GLY A 218 -4.18 30.30 -1.19
CA GLY A 218 -3.42 30.72 -2.40
C GLY A 218 -4.29 31.32 -3.49
#